data_AF-A0A1P8UBZ9-F1
#
_entry.id   AF-A0A1P8UBZ9-F1
#
_cell.length_a   1.000
_cell.length_b   1.000
_cell.length_c   1.000
_cell.angle_alpha   90.00
_cell.angle_beta   90.00
_cell.angle_gamma   90.00
#
_symmetry.space_group_name_H-M   'P 1'
#
loop_
_entity.id
_entity.type
_entity.pdbx_description
1 polymer ?
#
loop_
_entity_poly.entity_id
_entity_poly.type
_entity_poly.pdbx_seq_one_letter_code
_entity_poly.pdbx_strand_id
1 'polypeptide(L)' 'MADYQSGMKSTAIARKYEINEWTVHHRLKRAGIRKRPQSMSEQQIELAQALRADGWTYDQIAERVEFSATTVRNMLGRST' A
#
# COMPACT_ATOMS: atom_id res chain seq x y z
N MET A 1 4.82 13.82 12.03
CA MET A 1 6.10 13.36 11.46
C MET A 1 6.17 13.91 10.05
N ALA A 2 6.86 15.04 9.86
CA ALA A 2 6.88 15.78 8.60
C ALA A 2 7.45 14.94 7.45
N ASP A 3 8.54 14.19 7.66
CA ASP A 3 9.13 13.34 6.61
C ASP A 3 8.22 12.19 6.16
N TYR A 4 7.43 11.61 7.06
CA TYR A 4 6.48 10.57 6.69
C TYR A 4 5.32 11.14 5.86
N GLN A 5 4.86 12.34 6.22
CA GLN A 5 3.83 13.06 5.49
C GLN A 5 4.31 13.58 4.12
N SER A 6 5.62 13.84 3.98
CA SER A 6 6.24 14.17 2.68
C SER A 6 6.49 12.93 1.80
N GLY A 7 5.98 11.75 2.19
CA GLY A 7 6.05 10.53 1.41
C GLY A 7 7.29 9.65 1.66
N MET A 8 8.14 10.00 2.64
CA MET A 8 9.31 9.18 2.96
C MET A 8 8.91 7.86 3.64
N LYS A 9 9.51 6.76 3.21
CA LYS A 9 9.27 5.43 3.81
C LYS A 9 9.78 5.41 5.26
N SER A 10 9.07 4.70 6.14
CA SER A 10 9.43 4.51 7.56
C SER A 10 10.88 4.01 7.73
N THR A 11 11.33 3.16 6.81
CA THR A 11 12.69 2.58 6.78
C THR A 11 13.75 3.63 6.44
N ALA A 12 13.44 4.56 5.54
CA ALA A 12 14.32 5.68 5.20
C ALA A 12 14.38 6.70 6.35
N ILE A 13 13.27 6.94 7.05
CA ILE A 13 13.23 7.76 8.27
C ILE A 13 14.07 7.11 9.37
N ALA A 14 13.95 5.80 9.56
CA ALA A 14 14.75 5.05 10.53
C ALA A 14 16.26 5.22 10.27
N ARG A 15 16.69 5.10 9.00
CA ARG A 15 18.08 5.34 8.59
C ARG A 15 18.52 6.79 8.78
N LYS A 16 17.69 7.76 8.36
CA LYS A 16 18.00 9.20 8.46
C LYS A 16 18.24 9.65 9.90
N TYR A 17 17.48 9.09 10.84
CA TYR A 17 17.54 9.44 12.25
C TYR A 17 18.31 8.42 13.10
N GLU A 18 18.92 7.40 12.48
CA GLU A 18 19.64 6.30 13.13
C GLU A 18 18.85 5.62 14.26
N ILE A 19 17.53 5.53 14.10
CA ILE A 19 16.63 4.91 15.07
C ILE A 19 16.04 3.63 14.51
N ASN A 20 15.60 2.75 15.42
CA ASN A 20 14.90 1.53 15.04
C ASN A 20 13.56 1.87 14.33
N GLU A 21 13.23 1.11 13.28
CA GLU A 21 11.93 1.19 12.60
C GLU A 21 10.75 1.03 13.57
N TRP A 22 10.91 0.22 14.61
CA TRP A 22 9.91 0.09 15.68
C TRP A 22 9.61 1.43 16.35
N THR A 23 10.66 2.23 16.64
CA THR A 23 10.52 3.56 17.23
C THR A 23 9.80 4.52 16.27
N VAL A 24 10.10 4.44 14.96
CA VAL A 24 9.38 5.21 13.94
C VAL A 24 7.91 4.82 13.93
N HIS A 25 7.59 3.53 13.88
CA HIS A 25 6.21 3.02 13.91
C HIS A 25 5.45 3.44 15.17
N HIS A 26 6.08 3.36 16.33
CA HIS A 26 5.48 3.76 17.59
C HIS A 26 5.19 5.26 17.63
N ARG A 27 6.11 6.09 17.12
CA ARG A 27 5.92 7.54 17.00
C ARG A 27 4.82 7.89 16.00
N LEU A 28 4.72 7.19 14.86
CA LEU A 28 3.64 7.36 13.89
C LEU A 28 2.28 7.00 14.50
N LYS A 29 2.19 5.88 15.23
CA LYS A 29 0.99 5.46 15.95
C LYS A 29 0.56 6.49 17.00
N ARG A 30 1.51 6.97 17.82
CA ARG A 30 1.25 8.00 18.85
C ARG A 30 0.80 9.33 18.24
N ALA A 31 1.29 9.66 17.05
CA ALA A 31 0.88 10.84 16.30
C ALA A 31 -0.47 10.68 15.56
N GLY A 32 -1.16 9.53 15.71
CA GLY A 32 -2.43 9.27 15.02
C GLY A 32 -2.29 9.08 13.51
N ILE A 33 -1.06 8.96 12.99
CA ILE A 33 -0.80 8.82 11.56
C ILE A 33 -1.08 7.37 11.18
N ARG A 34 -2.15 7.16 10.41
CA ARG A 34 -2.44 5.86 9.80
C ARG A 34 -1.31 5.47 8.87
N LYS A 35 -0.83 4.24 9.00
CA LYS A 35 0.23 3.71 8.13
C LYS A 35 -0.30 3.68 6.70
N ARG A 36 0.56 4.01 5.74
CA ARG A 36 0.32 3.74 4.33
C ARG A 36 0.01 2.24 4.19
N PRO A 37 -1.11 1.87 3.55
CA PRO A 37 -1.48 0.49 3.41
C PRO A 37 -0.37 -0.25 2.65
N GLN A 38 0.07 -1.40 3.18
CA GLN A 38 1.10 -2.25 2.57
C GLN A 38 0.51 -3.17 1.48
N SER A 39 -0.80 -3.16 1.32
CA SER A 39 -1.56 -3.96 0.37
C SER A 39 -2.69 -3.11 -0.22
N MET A 40 -3.35 -3.61 -1.26
CA MET A 40 -4.55 -2.98 -1.81
C MET A 40 -5.60 -2.81 -0.72
N SER A 41 -6.26 -1.64 -0.69
CA SER A 41 -7.43 -1.46 0.17
C SER A 41 -8.59 -2.32 -0.32
N GLU A 42 -9.56 -2.58 0.55
CA GLU A 42 -10.78 -3.32 0.19
C GLU A 42 -11.50 -2.70 -1.01
N GLN A 43 -11.58 -1.37 -1.07
CA GLN A 43 -12.16 -0.64 -2.21
C GLN A 43 -11.37 -0.85 -3.51
N GLN A 44 -10.03 -0.92 -3.43
CA GLN A 44 -9.19 -1.19 -4.60
C GLN A 44 -9.33 -2.63 -5.07
N ILE A 45 -9.54 -3.58 -4.15
CA ILE A 45 -9.81 -4.99 -4.47
C ILE A 45 -11.16 -5.11 -5.17
N GLU A 46 -12.20 -4.47 -4.63
CA GLU A 46 -13.55 -4.48 -5.20
C GLU A 46 -13.57 -3.84 -6.60
N LEU A 47 -12.89 -2.70 -6.77
CA LEU A 47 -12.70 -2.08 -8.09
C LEU A 47 -11.94 -3.00 -9.05
N ALA A 48 -10.87 -3.67 -8.60
CA ALA A 48 -10.11 -4.60 -9.42
C ALA A 48 -10.95 -5.84 -9.80
N GLN A 49 -11.82 -6.32 -8.92
CA GLN A 49 -12.76 -7.42 -9.21
C GLN A 49 -13.80 -6.99 -10.26
N ALA A 50 -14.38 -5.81 -10.12
CA ALA A 50 -15.34 -5.27 -11.09
C ALA A 50 -14.71 -5.11 -12.49
N LEU A 51 -13.52 -4.49 -12.55
CA LEU A 51 -12.78 -4.35 -13.82
C LEU A 51 -12.41 -5.71 -14.42
N ARG A 52 -12.08 -6.69 -13.58
CA ARG A 52 -11.80 -8.06 -14.05
C ARG A 52 -13.04 -8.73 -14.64
N ALA A 53 -14.22 -8.52 -14.04
CA ALA A 53 -15.50 -9.00 -14.56
C ALA A 53 -15.87 -8.33 -15.89
N ASP A 54 -15.50 -7.05 -16.06
CA ASP A 54 -15.63 -6.32 -17.33
C ASP A 54 -14.64 -6.78 -18.43
N GLY A 55 -13.80 -7.77 -18.13
CA GLY A 55 -12.87 -8.37 -19.10
C GLY A 55 -11.50 -7.70 -19.18
N TRP A 56 -11.19 -6.76 -18.29
CA TRP A 56 -9.88 -6.10 -18.28
C TRP A 56 -8.75 -7.08 -17.92
N THR A 57 -7.56 -6.82 -18.48
CA THR A 57 -6.35 -7.60 -18.16
C THR A 57 -5.74 -7.14 -16.83
N TYR A 58 -4.94 -8.00 -16.19
CA TYR A 58 -4.29 -7.64 -14.92
C TYR A 58 -3.38 -6.42 -15.04
N ASP A 59 -2.73 -6.21 -16.19
CA ASP A 59 -1.88 -5.04 -16.43
C ASP A 59 -2.67 -3.74 -16.49
N GLN A 60 -3.82 -3.73 -17.18
CA GLN A 60 -4.67 -2.55 -17.26
C GLN A 60 -5.29 -2.20 -15.89
N ILE A 61 -5.67 -3.22 -15.12
CA ILE A 61 -6.18 -3.04 -13.76
C ILE A 61 -5.07 -2.49 -12.85
N ALA A 62 -3.86 -3.05 -12.93
CA ALA A 62 -2.70 -2.66 -12.16
C ALA A 62 -2.34 -1.18 -12.34
N GLU A 63 -2.37 -0.69 -13.58
CA GLU A 63 -2.18 0.73 -13.89
C GLU A 63 -3.24 1.61 -13.20
N ARG A 64 -4.49 1.16 -13.15
CA ARG A 64 -5.62 1.91 -12.61
C ARG A 64 -5.67 1.95 -11.09
N VAL A 65 -5.20 0.90 -10.42
CA VAL A 65 -5.13 0.83 -8.95
C VAL A 65 -3.76 1.23 -8.41
N GLU A 66 -2.81 1.63 -9.27
CA GLU A 66 -1.42 1.98 -8.95
C GLU A 66 -0.65 0.86 -8.22
N PHE A 67 -0.89 -0.39 -8.62
CA PHE A 67 -0.15 -1.57 -8.14
C PHE A 67 0.50 -2.32 -9.29
N SER A 68 1.28 -3.37 -9.00
CA SER A 68 1.80 -4.27 -10.03
C SER A 68 0.76 -5.32 -10.41
N ALA A 69 0.80 -5.81 -11.66
CA ALA A 69 -0.06 -6.89 -12.13
C ALA A 69 0.07 -8.15 -11.27
N THR A 70 1.27 -8.43 -10.73
CA THR A 70 1.51 -9.51 -9.77
C THR A 70 0.76 -9.30 -8.46
N THR A 71 0.75 -8.07 -7.92
CA THR A 71 -0.03 -7.74 -6.71
C THR A 71 -1.52 -7.92 -6.96
N VAL A 72 -2.04 -7.40 -8.08
CA VAL A 72 -3.45 -7.55 -8.44
C VAL A 72 -3.84 -9.03 -8.57
N ARG A 73 -3.03 -9.83 -9.28
CA ARG A 73 -3.26 -11.28 -9.41
C ARG A 73 -3.24 -12.00 -8.05
N ASN A 74 -2.28 -11.68 -7.18
CA ASN A 74 -2.18 -12.29 -5.85
C ASN A 74 -3.38 -11.92 -4.96
N MET A 75 -3.91 -10.71 -5.08
CA MET A 75 -5.08 -10.27 -4.32
C MET A 75 -6.36 -10.91 -4.85
N LEU A 76 -6.58 -10.89 -6.17
CA LEU A 76 -7.76 -11.49 -6.80
C LEU A 76 -7.78 -13.02 -6.70
N GLY A 77 -6.62 -13.68 -6.78
CA GLY A 77 -6.51 -15.13 -6.67
C GLY A 77 -6.64 -15.69 -5.25
N ARG A 78 -6.64 -14.84 -4.21
CA ARG A 78 -6.88 -15.25 -2.81
C ARG A 78 -8.35 -15.22 -2.40
N SER A 79 -9.23 -14.67 -3.24
CA SER A 79 -10.67 -14.56 -2.99
C SER A 79 -11.50 -15.65 -3.69
N THR A 80 -10.87 -16.72 -4.17
CA THR A 80 -11.54 -17.94 -4.67
C THR A 80 -11.44 -19.02 -3.61
#